data_AF-A0A7T4YFX9-F1
#
_entry.id   AF-A0A7T4YFX9-F1
#
_cell.length_a   1.000
_cell.length_b   1.000
_cell.length_c   1.000
_cell.angle_alpha   90.00
_cell.angle_beta   90.00
_cell.angle_gamma   90.00
#
_symmetry.space_group_name_H-M   'P 1'
#
loop_
_entity.id
_entity.type
_entity.pdbx_description
1 polymer ?
#
loop_
_entity_poly.entity_id
_entity_poly.type
_entity_poly.pdbx_seq_one_letter_code
_entity_poly.pdbx_strand_id
1 'polypeptide(L)'
;MSDQQQQGPEDLLYGYFEWQISTLMLAYDVHDPILGDDEATAEKRRSKIEQEVKHITLDVVPEEYKNNQDLDWPAELLREITKTTLLRAAQIINNAEKLTF
;
A
#
# COMPACT_ATOMS: atom_id res chain seq x y z
N MET A 1 14.89 -31.69 5.25
CA MET A 1 15.82 -30.54 5.12
C MET A 1 14.98 -29.43 4.53
N SER A 2 14.84 -28.32 5.25
CA SER A 2 13.93 -27.25 4.88
C SER A 2 14.51 -26.49 3.69
N ASP A 3 13.82 -26.52 2.57
CA ASP A 3 14.06 -25.61 1.45
C ASP A 3 13.77 -24.18 1.94
N GLN A 4 14.80 -23.49 2.42
CA GLN A 4 14.77 -22.04 2.52
C GLN A 4 14.83 -21.52 1.09
N GLN A 5 13.67 -21.44 0.44
CA GLN A 5 13.51 -20.68 -0.79
C GLN A 5 13.96 -19.24 -0.46
N GLN A 6 15.14 -18.86 -0.96
CA GLN A 6 15.58 -17.48 -0.97
C GLN A 6 14.56 -16.71 -1.82
N GLN A 7 13.62 -16.04 -1.17
CA GLN A 7 12.72 -15.09 -1.82
C GLN A 7 13.58 -14.04 -2.53
N GLY A 8 13.34 -13.86 -3.82
CA GLY A 8 14.09 -12.88 -4.60
C GLY A 8 13.78 -11.45 -4.12
N PRO A 9 14.65 -10.47 -4.39
CA PRO A 9 14.36 -9.07 -4.11
C PRO A 9 13.07 -8.57 -4.78
N GLU A 10 12.71 -9.13 -5.94
CA GLU A 10 11.43 -8.87 -6.62
C GLU A 10 10.21 -9.35 -5.81
N ASP A 11 10.30 -10.52 -5.14
CA ASP A 11 9.22 -11.06 -4.30
C ASP A 11 8.99 -10.19 -3.05
N LEU A 12 10.06 -9.61 -2.50
CA LEU A 12 9.98 -8.72 -1.33
C LEU A 12 9.33 -7.39 -1.67
N LEU A 13 9.69 -6.78 -2.81
CA LEU A 13 9.08 -5.52 -3.25
C LEU A 13 7.62 -5.73 -3.64
N TYR A 14 7.29 -6.84 -4.30
CA TYR A 14 5.91 -7.20 -4.60
C TYR A 14 5.09 -7.42 -3.33
N GLY A 15 5.59 -8.21 -2.37
CA GLY A 15 4.92 -8.42 -1.09
C GLY A 15 4.73 -7.13 -0.30
N TYR A 16 5.69 -6.21 -0.36
CA TYR A 16 5.59 -4.91 0.28
C TYR A 16 4.52 -4.02 -0.38
N PHE A 17 4.44 -4.02 -1.72
CA PHE A 17 3.39 -3.31 -2.46
C PHE A 17 1.99 -3.87 -2.15
N GLU A 18 1.84 -5.19 -2.11
CA GLU A 18 0.59 -5.86 -1.73
C GLU A 18 0.16 -5.53 -0.29
N TRP A 19 1.12 -5.41 0.63
CA TRP A 19 0.85 -4.96 1.99
C TRP A 19 0.28 -3.54 2.01
N GLN A 20 0.81 -2.62 1.20
CA GLN A 20 0.29 -1.26 1.11
C GLN A 20 -1.16 -1.25 0.59
N ILE A 21 -1.44 -2.00 -0.48
CA ILE A 21 -2.79 -2.12 -1.05
C ILE A 21 -3.77 -2.66 -0.01
N SER A 22 -3.41 -3.78 0.62
CA SER A 22 -4.26 -4.45 1.61
C SER A 22 -4.56 -3.53 2.81
N THR A 23 -3.56 -2.76 3.25
CA THR A 23 -3.73 -1.80 4.35
C THR A 23 -4.72 -0.70 4.00
N LEU A 24 -4.63 -0.12 2.80
CA LEU A 24 -5.56 0.92 2.36
C LEU A 24 -6.96 0.37 2.07
N MET A 25 -7.06 -0.85 1.51
CA MET A 25 -8.35 -1.55 1.34
C MET A 25 -9.08 -1.66 2.67
N LEU A 26 -8.41 -2.16 3.72
CA LEU A 26 -8.99 -2.28 5.06
C LEU A 26 -9.42 -0.92 5.64
N ALA A 27 -8.62 0.13 5.42
CA ALA A 27 -9.00 1.48 5.87
C ALA A 27 -10.27 1.98 5.16
N TYR A 28 -10.40 1.73 3.86
CA TYR A 28 -11.63 2.04 3.12
C TYR A 28 -12.80 1.16 3.56
N ASP A 29 -12.59 -0.11 3.92
CA ASP A 29 -13.66 -0.97 4.40
C ASP A 29 -14.17 -0.54 5.79
N VAL A 30 -13.30 0.02 6.63
CA VAL A 30 -13.69 0.65 7.90
C VAL A 30 -14.51 1.93 7.66
N HIS A 31 -14.14 2.72 6.66
CA HIS A 31 -14.78 4.01 6.34
C HIS A 31 -16.09 3.87 5.54
N ASP A 32 -16.09 3.03 4.52
CA ASP A 32 -17.14 2.81 3.51
C ASP A 32 -17.16 1.33 3.08
N PRO A 33 -17.76 0.43 3.88
CA PRO A 33 -17.72 -1.01 3.63
C PRO A 33 -18.47 -1.39 2.35
N ILE A 34 -17.86 -2.26 1.54
CA ILE A 34 -18.58 -2.93 0.44
C ILE A 34 -19.45 -4.03 1.06
N LEU A 35 -20.75 -3.98 0.81
CA LEU A 35 -21.72 -4.91 1.39
C LEU A 35 -22.02 -6.06 0.41
N GLY A 36 -22.09 -7.28 0.95
CA GLY A 36 -22.37 -8.48 0.16
C GLY A 36 -21.25 -8.82 -0.82
N ASP A 37 -21.56 -9.62 -1.83
CA ASP A 37 -20.58 -10.15 -2.80
C ASP A 37 -20.43 -9.24 -4.04
N ASP A 38 -20.37 -7.91 -3.85
CA ASP A 38 -20.16 -6.96 -4.95
C ASP A 38 -18.68 -6.93 -5.39
N GLU A 39 -18.26 -8.00 -6.06
CA GLU A 39 -16.92 -8.18 -6.60
C GLU A 39 -16.53 -7.06 -7.56
N ALA A 40 -17.48 -6.54 -8.34
CA ALA A 40 -17.22 -5.49 -9.32
C ALA A 40 -16.84 -4.17 -8.63
N THR A 41 -17.45 -3.85 -7.50
CA THR A 41 -17.09 -2.68 -6.70
C THR A 41 -15.76 -2.90 -5.98
N ALA A 42 -15.52 -4.10 -5.45
CA ALA A 42 -14.25 -4.45 -4.81
C ALA A 42 -13.06 -4.31 -5.77
N GLU A 43 -13.20 -4.83 -7.00
CA GLU A 43 -12.15 -4.75 -8.03
C GLU A 43 -11.88 -3.30 -8.45
N LYS A 44 -12.93 -2.49 -8.64
CA LYS A 44 -12.79 -1.06 -8.93
C LYS A 44 -12.07 -0.32 -7.81
N ARG A 45 -12.35 -0.66 -6.54
CA ARG A 45 -11.70 -0.06 -5.37
C ARG A 45 -10.23 -0.46 -5.33
N ARG A 46 -9.93 -1.75 -5.53
CA ARG A 46 -8.55 -2.26 -5.62
C ARG A 46 -7.76 -1.53 -6.70
N SER A 47 -8.28 -1.46 -7.93
CA SER A 47 -7.64 -0.75 -9.04
C SER A 47 -7.33 0.72 -8.72
N LYS A 48 -8.23 1.42 -8.00
CA LYS A 48 -7.98 2.81 -7.56
C LYS A 48 -6.86 2.88 -6.51
N ILE A 49 -6.88 1.97 -5.54
CA ILE A 49 -5.86 1.92 -4.48
C ILE A 49 -4.50 1.57 -5.05
N GLU A 50 -4.40 0.68 -6.02
CA GLU A 50 -3.14 0.38 -6.72
C GLU A 50 -2.52 1.63 -7.34
N GLN A 51 -3.34 2.49 -7.96
CA GLN A 51 -2.88 3.78 -8.47
C GLN A 51 -2.48 4.73 -7.34
N GLU A 52 -3.24 4.77 -6.24
CA GLU A 52 -2.92 5.57 -5.07
C GLU A 52 -1.58 5.18 -4.43
N VAL A 53 -1.32 3.88 -4.25
CA VAL A 53 -0.06 3.35 -3.75
C VAL A 53 1.09 3.70 -4.69
N LYS A 54 0.91 3.58 -6.00
CA LYS A 54 1.93 4.03 -6.97
C LYS A 54 2.30 5.50 -6.78
N HIS A 55 1.32 6.38 -6.59
CA HIS A 55 1.59 7.80 -6.33
C HIS A 55 2.33 8.00 -4.99
N ILE A 56 1.87 7.37 -3.91
CA ILE A 56 2.52 7.44 -2.60
C ILE A 56 4.00 7.02 -2.70
N THR A 57 4.25 5.88 -3.34
CA THR A 57 5.61 5.37 -3.52
C THR A 57 6.46 6.33 -4.36
N LEU A 58 5.95 6.82 -5.49
CA LEU A 58 6.69 7.77 -6.34
C LEU A 58 6.92 9.13 -5.69
N ASP A 59 6.05 9.58 -4.78
CA ASP A 59 6.22 10.84 -4.06
C ASP A 59 7.29 10.75 -2.96
N VAL A 60 7.49 9.56 -2.38
CA VAL A 60 8.48 9.33 -1.31
C VAL A 60 9.83 8.90 -1.86
N VAL A 61 9.86 8.12 -2.94
CA VAL A 61 11.09 7.58 -3.53
C VAL A 61 11.91 8.70 -4.17
N PRO A 62 13.19 8.89 -3.80
CA PRO A 62 14.07 9.87 -4.45
C PRO A 62 14.31 9.53 -5.93
N GLU A 63 14.53 10.56 -6.76
CA GLU A 63 14.73 10.42 -8.22
C GLU A 63 15.84 9.43 -8.62
N GLU A 64 16.88 9.29 -7.79
CA GLU A 64 17.99 8.35 -8.04
C GLU A 64 17.53 6.89 -8.06
N TYR A 65 16.54 6.51 -7.24
CA TYR A 65 15.96 5.17 -7.20
C TYR A 65 14.86 4.97 -8.25
N LYS A 66 14.21 6.04 -8.72
CA LYS A 66 13.19 5.96 -9.79
C LYS A 66 13.79 5.57 -11.13
N ASN A 67 15.00 6.07 -11.40
CA ASN A 67 15.67 5.92 -12.70
C ASN A 67 16.67 4.75 -12.74
N ASN A 68 16.85 4.04 -11.62
CA ASN A 68 17.77 2.91 -11.53
C ASN A 68 17.19 1.80 -10.64
N GLN A 69 16.67 0.75 -11.28
CA GLN A 69 16.01 -0.38 -10.63
C GLN A 69 16.99 -1.39 -10.02
N ASP A 70 18.31 -1.25 -10.30
CA ASP A 70 19.36 -2.10 -9.73
C ASP A 70 19.78 -1.63 -8.32
N LEU A 71 19.24 -0.50 -7.84
CA LEU A 71 19.53 0.03 -6.52
C LEU A 71 18.61 -0.60 -5.47
N ASP A 72 19.21 -1.27 -4.49
CA ASP A 72 18.51 -1.68 -3.28
C ASP A 72 17.98 -0.46 -2.53
N TRP A 73 16.70 -0.52 -2.13
CA TRP A 73 16.09 0.56 -1.37
C TRP A 73 16.61 0.54 0.07
N PRO A 74 17.15 1.66 0.59
CA PRO A 74 17.64 1.71 1.95
C PRO A 74 16.49 1.55 2.95
N ALA A 75 16.79 0.99 4.12
CA ALA A 75 15.79 0.74 5.15
C ALA A 75 15.06 2.02 5.59
N GLU A 76 15.75 3.17 5.56
CA GLU A 76 15.18 4.49 5.82
C GLU A 76 14.04 4.82 4.85
N LEU A 77 14.21 4.52 3.56
CA LEU A 77 13.21 4.77 2.53
C LEU A 77 11.98 3.89 2.74
N LEU A 78 12.19 2.60 2.99
CA LEU A 78 11.10 1.67 3.32
C LEU A 78 10.33 2.11 4.57
N ARG A 79 11.02 2.63 5.60
CA ARG A 79 10.35 3.18 6.79
C ARG A 79 9.49 4.40 6.45
N GLU A 80 9.95 5.30 5.59
CA GLU A 80 9.18 6.48 5.22
C GLU A 80 7.96 6.13 4.36
N ILE A 81 8.08 5.17 3.43
CA ILE A 81 6.95 4.64 2.66
C ILE A 81 5.92 3.98 3.59
N THR A 82 6.39 3.19 4.56
CA THR A 82 5.55 2.52 5.58
C THR A 82 4.75 3.55 6.36
N LYS A 83 5.45 4.56 6.90
CA LYS A 83 4.86 5.65 7.67
C LYS A 83 3.82 6.42 6.86
N THR A 84 4.13 6.73 5.61
CA THR A 84 3.22 7.46 4.71
C THR A 84 1.95 6.65 4.43
N THR A 85 2.10 5.35 4.16
CA THR A 85 0.97 4.42 3.99
C THR A 85 0.06 4.39 5.22
N LEU A 86 0.64 4.26 6.41
CA LEU A 86 -0.12 4.23 7.68
C LEU A 86 -0.81 5.55 7.99
N LEU A 87 -0.15 6.69 7.73
CA LEU A 87 -0.76 8.01 7.88
C LEU A 87 -1.94 8.18 6.93
N ARG A 88 -1.82 7.68 5.70
CA ARG A 88 -2.90 7.72 4.73
C ARG A 88 -4.08 6.84 5.15
N ALA A 89 -3.83 5.62 5.62
CA ALA A 89 -4.85 4.75 6.19
C ALA A 89 -5.60 5.44 7.36
N ALA A 90 -4.86 6.05 8.29
CA ALA A 90 -5.44 6.79 9.39
C ALA A 90 -6.29 7.99 8.91
N GLN A 91 -5.88 8.70 7.87
CA GLN A 91 -6.68 9.78 7.29
C GLN A 91 -7.98 9.28 6.67
N ILE A 92 -7.98 8.14 5.96
CA ILE A 92 -9.19 7.53 5.40
C ILE A 92 -10.18 7.23 6.54
N ILE A 93 -9.69 6.60 7.62
CA ILE A 93 -10.49 6.27 8.80
C ILE A 93 -11.02 7.53 9.49
N ASN A 94 -10.15 8.50 9.79
CA ASN A 94 -10.53 9.71 10.55
C ASN A 94 -11.43 10.67 9.75
N ASN A 95 -11.40 10.62 8.42
CA ASN A 95 -12.37 11.33 7.60
C ASN A 95 -13.78 10.74 7.73
N ALA A 96 -13.95 9.52 8.27
CA ALA A 96 -15.24 8.98 8.70
C ALA A 96 -15.78 9.72 9.93
N GLU A 97 -14.91 9.98 10.92
CA GLU A 97 -15.30 10.49 12.26
C GLU A 97 -15.75 11.95 12.29
N LYS A 98 -15.60 12.71 11.19
CA LYS A 98 -16.21 14.04 11.06
C LYS A 98 -17.74 14.00 10.92
N LEU A 99 -18.31 12.81 10.78
CA LEU A 99 -19.73 12.54 10.92
C LEU A 99 -19.90 11.68 12.18
N THR A 100 -20.63 12.20 13.17
CA THR A 100 -21.10 11.54 14.40
C THR A 100 -20.09 11.24 15.52
N PHE A 101 -20.13 12.11 16.55
CA PHE A 101 -20.31 11.72 17.95
C PHE A 101 -21.33 12.65 18.61
#